data_AF-A0A357VE20-F1
#
_entry.id   AF-A0A357VE20-F1
#
_cell.length_a   1.000
_cell.length_b   1.000
_cell.length_c   1.000
_cell.angle_alpha   90.00
_cell.angle_beta   90.00
_cell.angle_gamma   90.00
#
_symmetry.space_group_name_H-M   'P 1'
#
loop_
_entity.id
_entity.type
_entity.pdbx_description
1 polymer ?
#
loop_
_entity_poly.entity_id
_entity_poly.type
_entity_poly.pdbx_seq_one_letter_code
_entity_poly.pdbx_strand_id
1 'polypeptide(L)' 'TTHFITSIKEGIEIMEQLRGYTSGLAVPTYIINAPNGYGKTPVLPQYVVARGEGQVVLRTWERRTMLYPDLGGHASS' A
#
# COMPACT_ATOMS: atom_id res chain seq x y z
N THR A 1 2.31 -24.27 16.24
CA THR A 1 1.00 -23.64 15.98
C THR A 1 1.03 -22.98 14.61
N THR A 2 0.95 -23.80 13.56
CA THR A 2 0.80 -23.36 12.16
C THR A 2 -0.68 -23.07 11.90
N HIS A 3 -1.27 -22.19 12.69
CA HIS A 3 -2.71 -21.93 12.61
C HIS A 3 -2.93 -20.72 11.73
N PHE A 4 -3.46 -20.96 10.52
CA PHE A 4 -3.94 -19.96 9.57
C PHE A 4 -2.93 -18.85 9.23
N ILE A 5 -1.76 -19.24 8.74
CA ILE A 5 -0.88 -18.29 8.05
C ILE A 5 -1.46 -18.09 6.65
N THR A 6 -2.25 -17.04 6.46
CA THR A 6 -2.56 -16.56 5.11
C THR A 6 -1.26 -16.13 4.44
N SER A 7 -1.13 -16.38 3.15
CA SER A 7 0.00 -15.87 2.38
C SER A 7 0.01 -14.33 2.43
N ILE A 8 1.19 -13.73 2.25
CA ILE A 8 1.33 -12.26 2.16
C ILE A 8 0.40 -11.70 1.07
N LYS A 9 0.28 -12.43 -0.05
CA LYS A 9 -0.62 -12.09 -1.14
C LYS A 9 -2.08 -12.01 -0.68
N GLU A 10 -2.58 -13.04 -0.01
CA GLU A 10 -3.95 -13.06 0.51
C GLU A 10 -4.19 -11.95 1.54
N GLY A 11 -3.20 -11.69 2.41
CA GLY A 11 -3.25 -10.57 3.35
C GLY A 11 -3.41 -9.22 2.64
N ILE A 12 -2.64 -8.98 1.57
CA ILE A 12 -2.76 -7.77 0.75
C ILE A 12 -4.13 -7.71 0.04
N GLU A 13 -4.63 -8.83 -0.50
CA GLU A 13 -5.93 -8.89 -1.14
C GLU A 13 -7.07 -8.57 -0.18
N ILE A 14 -7.01 -9.02 1.07
CA ILE A 14 -7.95 -8.63 2.13
C ILE A 14 -7.89 -7.12 2.36
N MET A 15 -6.68 -6.55 2.46
CA MET A 15 -6.53 -5.10 2.65
C MET A 15 -7.07 -4.26 1.49
N GLU A 16 -6.96 -4.75 0.25
CA GLU A 16 -7.56 -4.12 -0.94
C GLU A 16 -9.09 -4.09 -0.87
N GLN A 17 -9.72 -5.13 -0.33
CA GLN A 17 -11.18 -5.21 -0.20
C GLN A 17 -11.72 -4.41 0.99
N LEU A 18 -10.90 -4.14 2.00
CA LEU A 18 -11.29 -3.28 3.13
C LEU A 18 -11.19 -1.80 2.78
N ARG A 19 -10.13 -1.39 2.08
CA ARG A 19 -9.87 0.02 1.76
C ARG A 19 -10.83 0.50 0.67
N GLY A 20 -11.51 1.62 0.92
CA GLY A 20 -12.50 2.19 0.00
C GLY A 20 -13.94 1.73 0.27
N TYR A 21 -14.12 0.59 0.97
CA TYR A 21 -15.43 0.06 1.38
C TYR A 21 -15.74 0.31 2.87
N THR A 22 -14.76 0.76 3.64
CA THR A 22 -14.90 1.11 5.06
C THR A 22 -14.34 2.51 5.32
N SER A 23 -14.77 3.15 6.41
CA SER A 23 -14.25 4.47 6.78
C SER A 23 -12.74 4.38 7.05
N GLY A 24 -11.99 5.44 6.71
CA GLY A 24 -10.52 5.41 6.80
C GLY A 24 -9.98 5.08 8.20
N LEU A 25 -10.70 5.45 9.26
CA LEU A 25 -10.36 5.14 10.65
C LEU A 25 -10.62 3.68 11.04
N ALA A 26 -11.47 2.97 10.30
CA ALA A 26 -11.83 1.58 10.56
C ALA A 26 -10.94 0.58 9.80
N VAL A 27 -10.08 1.05 8.88
CA VAL A 27 -9.15 0.17 8.14
C VAL A 27 -7.95 -0.16 9.03
N PRO A 28 -7.71 -1.45 9.37
CA PRO A 28 -6.56 -1.83 10.19
C PRO A 28 -5.24 -1.70 9.41
N THR A 29 -4.13 -1.79 10.12
CA THR A 29 -2.80 -1.94 9.50
C THR A 29 -2.41 -3.41 9.44
N TYR A 30 -2.14 -3.93 8.25
CA TYR A 30 -1.59 -5.27 8.08
C TYR A 30 -0.10 -5.26 8.39
N ILE A 31 0.32 -6.04 9.39
CA ILE A 31 1.68 -6.02 9.93
C ILE A 31 2.30 -7.42 9.83
N ILE A 32 3.51 -7.49 9.29
CA ILE A 32 4.36 -8.67 9.31
C ILE A 32 5.47 -8.47 10.35
N ASN A 33 5.75 -9.50 11.16
CA ASN A 33 6.94 -9.50 12.00
C ASN A 33 8.14 -9.85 11.13
N ALA A 34 9.02 -8.89 10.89
CA ALA A 34 10.24 -9.11 10.14
C ALA A 34 11.16 -10.09 10.90
N PRO A 35 11.87 -10.99 10.19
CA PRO A 35 12.78 -11.94 10.81
C PRO A 35 13.92 -11.21 11.54
N ASN A 36 14.65 -11.93 12.40
CA ASN A 36 15.87 -11.43 13.04
C ASN A 36 15.68 -10.16 13.91
N GLY A 37 14.47 -9.90 14.40
CA GLY A 37 14.22 -8.78 15.29
C GLY A 37 14.14 -7.41 14.62
N TYR A 38 13.99 -7.35 13.29
CA TYR A 38 13.78 -6.09 12.56
C TYR A 38 12.40 -5.44 12.79
N GLY A 39 11.58 -6.01 13.69
CA GLY A 39 10.37 -5.38 14.21
C GLY A 39 9.11 -5.62 13.37
N LYS A 40 8.12 -4.74 13.57
CA LYS A 40 6.79 -4.80 12.93
C LYS A 40 6.82 -4.01 11.63
N THR A 41 6.68 -4.68 10.50
CA THR A 41 6.68 -4.08 9.16
C THR A 41 5.25 -3.98 8.63
N PRO A 42 4.71 -2.76 8.46
CA PRO A 42 3.45 -2.56 7.77
C PRO A 42 3.54 -2.98 6.31
N VAL A 43 2.54 -3.69 5.82
CA VAL A 43 2.40 -4.07 4.42
C VAL A 43 1.12 -3.46 3.88
N LEU A 44 1.23 -2.80 2.73
CA LEU A 44 0.13 -2.07 2.11
C LEU A 44 -0.02 -2.51 0.64
N PRO A 45 -1.23 -2.37 0.07
CA PRO A 45 -1.38 -2.49 -1.37
C PRO A 45 -0.63 -1.40 -2.13
N GLN A 46 -0.18 -1.72 -3.34
CA GLN A 46 0.60 -0.80 -4.16
C GLN A 46 -0.33 0.20 -4.87
N TYR A 47 -0.38 1.44 -4.37
CA TYR A 47 -1.16 2.51 -5.00
C TYR A 47 -0.34 3.41 -5.93
N VAL A 48 0.97 3.52 -5.75
CA VAL A 48 1.85 4.20 -6.71
C VAL A 48 2.32 3.20 -7.76
N VAL A 49 1.81 3.27 -8.99
CA VAL A 49 2.12 2.26 -10.03
C VAL A 49 3.24 2.70 -10.97
N ALA A 50 3.50 4.00 -11.09
CA ALA A 50 4.65 4.55 -11.80
C ALA A 50 5.07 5.89 -11.21
N ARG A 51 6.33 6.26 -11.45
CA ARG A 51 6.89 7.57 -11.09
C ARG A 51 7.52 8.19 -12.34
N GLY A 52 7.30 9.47 -12.56
CA GLY A 52 7.94 10.28 -13.59
C GLY A 52 8.45 11.59 -12.99
N GLU A 53 9.00 12.46 -13.83
CA GLU A 53 9.49 13.76 -13.39
C GLU A 53 8.32 14.65 -12.94
N GLY A 54 8.30 15.01 -11.65
CA GLY A 54 7.27 15.90 -11.07
C GLY A 54 5.86 15.30 -10.97
N GLN A 55 5.69 14.01 -11.25
CA GLN A 55 4.39 13.34 -11.19
C GLN A 55 4.49 11.85 -10.88
N VAL A 56 3.43 11.31 -10.30
CA VAL A 56 3.23 9.87 -10.09
C VAL A 56 1.93 9.41 -10.72
N VAL A 57 1.88 8.14 -11.12
CA VAL A 57 0.64 7.47 -11.49
C VAL A 57 0.11 6.77 -10.24
N LEU A 58 -1.04 7.21 -9.76
CA LEU A 58 -1.76 6.58 -8.66
C LEU A 58 -2.84 5.65 -9.20
N ARG A 59 -2.96 4.46 -8.62
CA ARG A 59 -4.14 3.59 -8.72
C ARG A 59 -5.01 3.86 -7.49
N THR A 60 -6.31 4.07 -7.69
CA THR A 60 -7.28 4.21 -6.60
C THR A 60 -7.81 2.84 -6.14
N TRP A 61 -8.55 2.81 -5.04
CA TRP A 61 -9.24 1.59 -4.56
C TRP A 61 -10.25 1.05 -5.60
N GLU A 62 -10.85 1.93 -6.42
CA GLU A 62 -11.72 1.55 -7.56
C GLU A 62 -10.94 0.99 -8.76
N ARG A 63 -9.62 0.81 -8.65
CA ARG A 63 -8.72 0.41 -9.75
C ARG A 63 -8.61 1.42 -10.90
N ARG A 64 -9.01 2.68 -10.69
CA ARG A 64 -8.77 3.75 -11.67
C ARG A 64 -7.35 4.26 -11.54
N THR A 65 -6.71 4.62 -12.66
CA THR A 65 -5.40 5.26 -12.65
C THR A 65 -5.52 6.75 -12.91
N MET A 66 -4.74 7.56 -12.19
CA MET A 66 -4.69 9.01 -12.36
C MET A 66 -3.27 9.54 -12.20
N LEU A 67 -2.95 10.61 -12.93
CA LEU A 67 -1.73 11.39 -12.72
C LEU A 67 -1.92 12.27 -11.49
N TYR A 68 -0.90 12.32 -10.64
CA TYR A 68 -0.86 13.17 -9.46
C TYR A 68 0.47 13.93 -9.42
N PRO A 69 0.45 15.27 -9.29
CA PRO A 69 1.66 16.07 -9.17
C PRO A 69 2.49 15.64 -7.95
N ASP A 70 3.74 15.27 -8.16
CA ASP A 70 4.71 14.97 -7.11
C ASP A 70 5.65 16.16 -6.96
N LEU A 71 5.21 17.12 -6.16
CA LEU A 71 5.89 18.41 -5.95
C LEU A 71 7.19 18.28 -5.14
N GLY A 72 7.58 17.06 -4.74
CA GLY A 72 8.79 16.78 -3.98
C GLY A 72 10.04 16.54 -4.84
N GLY A 73 9.89 16.45 -6.16
CA GLY A 73 11.04 16.37 -7.07
C GLY A 73 11.75 17.72 -7.12
N HIS A 74 12.93 17.83 -6.50
CA HIS A 74 13.82 18.97 -6.75
C HIS A 74 13.96 19.15 -8.26
N ALA A 75 13.57 20.33 -8.73
CA ALA A 75 13.96 20.83 -10.04
C ALA A 75 15.50 20.92 -10.03
N SER A 76 16.18 19.85 -10.42
CA SER A 76 17.58 19.91 -10.80
C SER A 76 17.64 20.63 -12.14
N SER A 77 17.75 21.96 -12.08
CA SER A 77 18.39 22.77 -13.11
C SER A 77 19.86 22.43 -13.20
#